data_AF-A0A2A8H8B3-F1
#
_entry.id   AF-A0A2A8H8B3-F1
#
_cell.length_a   1.000
_cell.length_b   1.000
_cell.length_c   1.000
_cell.angle_alpha   90.00
_cell.angle_beta   90.00
_cell.angle_gamma   90.00
#
_symmetry.space_group_name_H-M   'P 1'
#
loop_
_entity.id
_entity.type
_entity.pdbx_description
1 polymer ?
#
loop_
_entity_poly.entity_id
_entity_poly.type
_entity_poly.pdbx_seq_one_letter_code
_entity_poly.pdbx_strand_id
1 'polypeptide(L)'
;MEHIETGLQKKIDALGLRPLDDTTYDRYFKNRTIVKIDELQFKYYKMYGQQPMFYSMIHLMDSTIEELVKNDENNKKQFNPSFFMRLKRRFDRWVFRGLVRK
;
A
#
# COMPACT_ATOMS: atom_id res chain seq x y z
N MET A 1 -3.47 -28.84 -4.93
CA MET A 1 -2.80 -27.54 -4.64
C MET A 1 -3.22 -26.45 -5.62
N GLU A 2 -3.76 -26.78 -6.80
CA GLU A 2 -4.15 -25.83 -7.86
C GLU A 2 -5.18 -24.78 -7.43
N HIS A 3 -6.17 -25.14 -6.60
CA HIS A 3 -7.21 -24.20 -6.14
C HIS A 3 -6.66 -23.03 -5.31
N ILE A 4 -5.56 -23.24 -4.58
CA ILE A 4 -4.95 -22.21 -3.73
C ILE A 4 -4.23 -21.17 -4.61
N GLU A 5 -3.56 -21.63 -5.66
CA GLU A 5 -2.90 -20.76 -6.64
C GLU A 5 -3.91 -19.96 -7.47
N THR A 6 -5.02 -20.58 -7.89
CA THR A 6 -6.08 -19.85 -8.61
C THR A 6 -6.73 -18.77 -7.75
N GLY A 7 -6.91 -19.03 -6.45
CA GLY A 7 -7.47 -18.05 -5.50
C GLY A 7 -6.53 -16.88 -5.24
N LEU A 8 -5.24 -17.15 -5.09
CA LEU A 8 -4.22 -16.12 -4.90
C LEU A 8 -4.05 -15.25 -6.15
N GLN A 9 -4.01 -15.86 -7.34
CA GLN A 9 -3.87 -15.13 -8.60
C GLN A 9 -5.04 -14.16 -8.81
N LYS A 10 -6.27 -14.60 -8.55
CA LYS A 10 -7.46 -13.73 -8.60
C LYS A 10 -7.35 -12.52 -7.68
N LYS A 11 -6.78 -12.68 -6.48
CA LYS A 11 -6.55 -11.57 -5.52
C LYS A 11 -5.48 -10.60 -6.03
N ILE A 12 -4.39 -11.14 -6.57
CA ILE A 12 -3.31 -10.34 -7.17
C ILE A 12 -3.86 -9.49 -8.32
N ASP A 13 -4.65 -10.11 -9.21
CA ASP A 13 -5.25 -9.45 -10.37
C ASP A 13 -6.28 -8.41 -9.95
N ALA A 14 -7.15 -8.72 -8.99
CA ALA A 14 -8.17 -7.80 -8.48
C ALA A 14 -7.56 -6.54 -7.84
N LEU A 15 -6.45 -6.71 -7.11
CA LEU A 15 -5.72 -5.60 -6.49
C LEU A 15 -4.74 -4.92 -7.46
N GLY A 16 -4.40 -5.54 -8.58
CA GLY A 16 -3.35 -5.07 -9.50
C GLY A 16 -1.97 -5.02 -8.84
N LEU A 17 -1.64 -6.01 -8.01
CA LEU A 17 -0.34 -6.09 -7.36
C LEU A 17 0.76 -6.46 -8.36
N ARG A 18 1.96 -5.94 -8.14
CA ARG A 18 3.16 -6.29 -8.92
C ARG A 18 4.08 -7.19 -8.09
N PRO A 19 4.74 -8.17 -8.71
CA PRO A 19 5.76 -8.95 -8.02
C PRO A 19 6.92 -8.04 -7.62
N LEU A 20 7.48 -8.28 -6.43
CA LEU A 20 8.66 -7.56 -5.98
C LEU A 20 9.88 -8.02 -6.80
N ASP A 21 10.58 -7.05 -7.38
CA ASP A 21 11.81 -7.27 -8.15
C ASP A 21 13.03 -6.80 -7.35
N ASP A 22 14.22 -7.35 -7.64
CA ASP A 22 15.47 -7.04 -6.96
C ASP A 22 15.79 -5.54 -6.97
N THR A 23 15.46 -4.88 -8.08
CA THR A 23 15.63 -3.43 -8.25
C THR A 23 14.72 -2.63 -7.31
N THR A 24 13.49 -3.08 -7.13
CA THR A 24 12.50 -2.45 -6.24
C THR A 24 12.86 -2.72 -4.79
N TYR A 25 13.37 -3.91 -4.51
CA TYR A 25 13.91 -4.26 -3.22
C TYR A 25 15.09 -3.34 -2.83
N ASP A 26 16.11 -3.21 -3.68
CA ASP A 26 17.26 -2.33 -3.42
C ASP A 26 16.80 -0.87 -3.21
N ARG A 27 15.85 -0.41 -4.01
CA ARG A 27 15.34 0.96 -3.89
C ARG A 27 14.69 1.27 -2.54
N TYR A 28 13.93 0.34 -1.96
CA TYR A 28 13.11 0.59 -0.78
C TYR A 28 13.64 -0.05 0.52
N PHE A 29 14.45 -1.10 0.43
CA PHE A 29 14.89 -1.89 1.59
C PHE A 29 16.41 -1.87 1.83
N LYS A 30 17.23 -1.40 0.89
CA LYS A 30 18.71 -1.38 1.01
C LYS A 30 19.24 -0.75 2.31
N ASN A 31 18.50 0.21 2.88
CA ASN A 31 18.92 0.91 4.09
C ASN A 31 18.31 0.34 5.37
N ARG A 32 17.42 -0.66 5.30
CA ARG A 32 16.61 -1.07 6.46
C ARG A 32 17.08 -2.35 7.14
N THR A 33 17.62 -3.35 6.44
CA THR A 33 18.18 -4.54 7.11
C THR A 33 18.85 -5.51 6.13
N ILE A 34 19.83 -6.27 6.65
CA ILE A 34 20.63 -7.34 6.04
C ILE A 34 19.77 -8.59 5.73
N VAL A 35 18.49 -8.42 5.36
CA VAL A 35 17.53 -9.51 5.15
C VAL A 35 17.43 -9.73 3.65
N LYS A 36 17.94 -10.86 3.16
CA LYS A 36 17.87 -11.21 1.73
C LYS A 36 16.42 -11.20 1.26
N ILE A 37 16.20 -10.93 -0.04
CA ILE A 37 14.86 -10.94 -0.67
C ILE A 37 14.09 -12.22 -0.33
N ASP A 38 14.80 -13.37 -0.29
CA ASP A 38 14.23 -14.67 0.06
C ASP A 38 13.70 -14.78 1.49
N GLU A 39 14.24 -13.99 2.43
CA GLU A 39 13.80 -13.93 3.82
C GLU A 39 12.66 -12.93 4.03
N LEU A 40 12.37 -12.07 3.05
CA LEU A 40 11.22 -11.20 3.13
C LEU A 40 9.93 -11.97 2.88
N GLN A 41 9.03 -11.86 3.86
CA GLN A 41 7.67 -12.36 3.73
C GLN A 41 6.87 -11.61 2.64
N PHE A 42 7.35 -10.43 2.22
CA PHE A 42 6.71 -9.61 1.18
C PHE A 42 7.13 -10.05 -0.22
N LYS A 43 6.16 -10.51 -1.01
CA LYS A 43 6.38 -10.95 -2.40
C LYS A 43 5.77 -10.02 -3.44
N TYR A 44 4.80 -9.20 -3.01
CA TYR A 44 4.05 -8.33 -3.91
C TYR A 44 4.04 -6.90 -3.38
N TYR A 45 3.85 -5.94 -4.27
CA TYR A 45 3.72 -4.54 -3.90
C TYR A 45 2.76 -3.78 -4.82
N LYS A 46 2.27 -2.65 -4.32
CA LYS A 46 1.46 -1.70 -5.08
C LYS A 46 1.88 -0.27 -4.75
N MET A 47 1.92 0.58 -5.77
CA MET A 47 2.20 2.00 -5.60
C MET A 47 0.90 2.77 -5.40
N TYR A 48 0.80 3.49 -4.29
CA TYR A 48 -0.25 4.46 -4.04
C TYR A 48 0.34 5.87 -4.14
N GLY A 49 0.22 6.48 -5.32
CA GLY A 49 0.92 7.74 -5.61
C GLY A 49 2.43 7.53 -5.57
N GLN A 50 3.10 8.11 -4.57
CA GLN A 50 4.56 8.02 -4.39
C GLN A 50 4.98 6.98 -3.34
N GLN A 51 4.03 6.38 -2.61
CA GLN A 51 4.33 5.46 -1.52
C GLN A 51 4.10 4.00 -1.95
N PRO A 52 5.10 3.11 -1.79
CA PRO A 52 4.89 1.68 -1.97
C PRO A 52 4.20 1.08 -0.75
N MET A 53 3.28 0.15 -0.99
CA MET A 53 2.70 -0.74 0.00
C MET A 53 3.11 -2.16 -0.36
N PHE A 54 3.64 -2.90 0.61
CA PHE A 54 4.13 -4.27 0.42
C PHE A 54 3.16 -5.29 1.02
N TYR A 55 2.99 -6.41 0.34
CA TYR A 55 2.03 -7.46 0.67
C TYR A 55 2.74 -8.81 0.77
N SER A 56 2.49 -9.52 1.86
CA SER A 56 2.97 -10.88 2.05
C SER A 56 1.99 -11.89 1.46
N MET A 57 2.52 -13.04 1.03
CA MET A 57 1.69 -14.13 0.51
C MET A 57 0.72 -14.66 1.58
N ILE A 58 1.18 -14.76 2.82
CA ILE A 58 0.38 -15.20 3.97
C ILE A 58 -0.82 -14.26 4.17
N HIS A 59 -0.60 -12.94 4.15
CA HIS A 59 -1.67 -11.96 4.31
C HIS A 59 -2.71 -12.07 3.17
N LEU A 60 -2.25 -12.22 1.92
CA LEU A 60 -3.15 -12.38 0.79
C LEU A 60 -3.94 -13.69 0.86
N MET A 61 -3.37 -14.76 1.41
CA MET A 61 -4.08 -16.03 1.57
C MET A 61 -5.14 -15.95 2.68
N ASP A 62 -4.80 -15.35 3.81
CA ASP A 62 -5.64 -15.27 5.01
C ASP A 62 -6.85 -14.33 4.83
N SER A 63 -6.66 -13.19 4.15
CA SER A 63 -7.72 -12.20 3.97
C SER A 63 -8.71 -12.57 2.86
N THR A 64 -9.96 -12.11 2.99
CA THR A 64 -10.98 -12.24 1.94
C THR A 64 -10.78 -11.19 0.83
N ILE A 65 -11.28 -11.46 -0.39
CA ILE A 65 -11.15 -10.52 -1.52
C ILE A 65 -11.85 -9.19 -1.21
N GLU A 66 -13.05 -9.23 -0.63
CA GLU A 66 -13.84 -8.05 -0.29
C GLU A 66 -13.11 -7.14 0.71
N GLU A 67 -12.51 -7.72 1.74
CA GLU A 67 -11.74 -7.00 2.74
C GLU A 67 -10.50 -6.35 2.11
N LEU A 68 -9.79 -7.10 1.24
CA LEU A 68 -8.63 -6.59 0.52
C LEU A 68 -8.98 -5.40 -0.37
N VAL A 69 -10.09 -5.48 -1.13
CA VAL A 69 -10.55 -4.38 -2.00
C VAL A 69 -10.97 -3.16 -1.18
N LYS A 70 -11.69 -3.36 -0.07
CA LYS A 70 -12.08 -2.27 0.83
C LYS A 70 -10.86 -1.57 1.42
N ASN A 71 -9.84 -2.33 1.82
CA ASN A 71 -8.59 -1.79 2.32
C ASN A 71 -7.79 -1.07 1.22
N ASP A 72 -7.81 -1.57 -0.02
CA ASP A 72 -7.19 -0.91 -1.18
C ASP A 72 -7.76 0.49 -1.42
N GLU A 73 -9.09 0.62 -1.38
CA GLU A 73 -9.76 1.92 -1.54
C GLU A 73 -9.41 2.90 -0.42
N ASN A 74 -9.36 2.41 0.82
CA ASN A 74 -8.97 3.21 1.99
C ASN A 74 -7.52 3.68 1.86
N ASN A 75 -6.60 2.77 1.51
CA ASN A 75 -5.20 3.07 1.27
C ASN A 75 -5.02 4.09 0.13
N LYS A 76 -5.78 3.95 -0.96
CA LYS A 76 -5.76 4.92 -2.07
C LYS A 76 -6.18 6.31 -1.62
N LYS A 77 -7.23 6.43 -0.81
CA LYS A 77 -7.68 7.73 -0.25
C LYS A 77 -6.65 8.33 0.71
N GLN A 78 -5.99 7.49 1.52
CA GLN A 78 -5.01 7.92 2.51
C GLN A 78 -3.70 8.38 1.88
N PHE A 79 -3.16 7.58 0.94
CA PHE A 79 -1.82 7.75 0.39
C PHE A 79 -1.78 8.51 -0.94
N ASN A 80 -2.91 8.61 -1.63
CA ASN A 80 -3.08 9.51 -2.77
C ASN A 80 -4.18 10.55 -2.51
N PRO A 81 -4.00 11.44 -1.51
CA PRO A 81 -4.97 12.49 -1.25
C PRO A 81 -5.02 13.42 -2.46
N SER A 82 -6.23 13.68 -2.96
CA SER A 82 -6.44 14.61 -4.05
C SER A 82 -5.81 15.98 -3.74
N PHE A 83 -5.48 16.74 -4.79
CA PHE A 83 -4.99 18.11 -4.64
C PHE A 83 -5.89 18.95 -3.72
N PHE A 84 -7.22 18.78 -3.85
CA PHE A 84 -8.22 19.41 -2.99
C PHE A 84 -8.14 18.99 -1.52
N MET A 85 -7.89 17.71 -1.21
CA MET A 85 -7.65 17.26 0.17
C MET A 85 -6.38 17.88 0.76
N ARG A 86 -5.31 18.03 -0.04
CA ARG A 86 -4.07 18.70 0.40
C ARG A 86 -4.30 20.18 0.68
N LEU A 87 -5.08 20.86 -0.17
CA LEU A 87 -5.50 22.25 0.02
C LEU A 87 -6.38 22.42 1.26
N LYS A 88 -7.42 21.58 1.42
CA LYS A 88 -8.32 21.62 2.58
C LYS A 88 -7.54 21.53 3.89
N ARG A 89 -6.59 20.59 4.02
CA ARG A 89 -5.74 20.48 5.24
C ARG A 89 -4.86 21.72 5.50
N ARG A 90 -4.54 22.52 4.47
CA ARG A 90 -3.84 23.79 4.64
C ARG A 90 -4.80 24.89 5.09
N PHE A 91 -5.96 24.99 4.45
CA PHE A 91 -7.02 25.92 4.82
C PHE A 91 -7.52 25.68 6.25
N ASP A 92 -7.82 24.44 6.62
CA ASP A 92 -8.27 24.07 7.98
C ASP A 92 -7.23 24.51 9.03
N ARG A 93 -5.92 24.30 8.76
CA ARG A 93 -4.84 24.77 9.65
C ARG A 93 -4.77 26.30 9.75
N TRP A 94 -5.04 27.02 8.66
CA TRP A 94 -5.09 28.49 8.68
C TRP A 94 -6.29 28.99 9.47
N VAL A 95 -7.47 28.40 9.26
CA VAL A 95 -8.69 28.72 10.03
C VAL A 95 -8.46 28.46 11.52
N PHE A 96 -7.93 27.29 11.89
CA PHE A 96 -7.60 27.00 13.30
C PHE A 96 -6.59 27.98 13.89
N ARG A 97 -5.53 28.35 13.15
CA ARG A 97 -4.56 29.35 13.63
C ARG A 97 -5.15 30.75 13.76
N GLY A 98 -6.11 31.11 12.89
CA GLY A 98 -6.85 32.37 12.98
C GLY A 98 -7.82 32.39 14.16
N LEU A 99 -8.43 31.24 14.48
CA LEU A 99 -9.37 31.10 15.60
C LEU A 99 -8.66 31.06 16.97
N VAL A 100 -7.47 30.45 17.07
CA VAL A 100 -6.68 30.36 18.31
C VAL A 100 -6.00 31.70 18.67
N ARG A 101 -5.88 32.63 17.72
CA ARG A 101 -5.25 33.95 17.93
C ARG A 101 -6.25 35.07 18.26
N LYS A 102 -7.53 34.75 18.44
CA LYS A 102 -8.60 35.70 18.76
C LYS A 102 -9.20 35.35 20.11
#